data_AF-X1CNB8-F1
#
_entry.id   AF-X1CNB8-F1
#
_cell.length_a   1.000
_cell.length_b   1.000
_cell.length_c   1.000
_cell.angle_alpha   90.00
_cell.angle_beta   90.00
_cell.angle_gamma   90.00
#
_symmetry.space_group_name_H-M   'P 1'
#
loop_
_entity.id
_entity.type
_entity.pdbx_description
1 polymer ?
#
loop_
_entity_poly.entity_id
_entity_poly.type
_entity_poly.pdbx_seq_one_letter_code
_entity_poly.pdbx_strand_id
1 'polypeptide(L)'
;MLVQCYQVNDKDGVVIGILNIMLEITNYKKTEEALKASEKKYRLIAENVIDVIFIQDMNLNITYVSPSATHLFGYSIEEAPKLKMKDF
;
A
#
# COMPACT_ATOMS: atom_id res chain seq x y z
N MET A 1 12.54 7.83 15.66
CA MET A 1 13.95 7.45 15.89
C MET A 1 14.07 5.94 15.79
N LEU A 2 15.04 5.45 15.04
CA LEU A 2 15.45 4.05 15.01
C LEU A 2 16.78 3.95 15.77
N VAL A 3 16.87 3.01 16.70
CA VAL A 3 18.10 2.80 17.48
C VAL A 3 18.51 1.35 17.31
N GLN A 4 19.76 1.14 16.92
CA GLN A 4 20.39 -0.17 16.87
C GLN A 4 21.59 -0.16 17.81
N CYS A 5 21.71 -1.21 18.60
CA CYS A 5 22.75 -1.37 19.60
C CYS A 5 23.52 -2.65 19.30
N TYR A 6 24.84 -2.52 19.18
CA TYR A 6 25.75 -3.62 18.92
C TYR A 6 26.77 -3.71 20.04
N GLN A 7 27.01 -4.92 20.54
CA GLN A 7 28.14 -5.18 21.43
C GLN A 7 29.43 -5.18 20.64
N VAL A 8 30.46 -4.54 21.19
CA VAL A 8 31.82 -4.62 20.67
C VAL A 8 32.56 -5.57 21.58
N ASN A 9 33.01 -6.69 21.02
CA ASN A 9 33.76 -7.72 21.73
C ASN A 9 35.22 -7.68 21.30
N ASP A 10 36.13 -8.02 22.21
CA ASP A 10 37.51 -8.32 21.84
C ASP A 10 37.64 -9.70 21.17
N LYS A 11 38.88 -10.12 20.90
CA LYS A 11 39.18 -11.39 20.22
C LYS A 11 38.80 -12.62 21.05
N ASP A 12 38.72 -12.47 22.36
CA ASP A 12 38.40 -13.55 23.30
C ASP A 12 36.89 -13.56 23.65
N GLY A 13 36.11 -12.69 23.00
CA GLY A 13 34.66 -12.59 23.17
C GLY A 13 34.24 -11.76 24.38
N VAL A 14 35.17 -11.07 25.03
CA VAL A 14 34.87 -10.18 26.17
C VAL A 14 34.25 -8.89 25.63
N VAL A 15 33.10 -8.50 26.18
CA VAL A 15 32.45 -7.24 25.82
C VAL A 15 33.30 -6.07 26.30
N ILE A 16 33.80 -5.27 25.37
CA ILE A 16 34.66 -4.09 25.63
C ILE A 16 33.93 -2.77 25.36
N GLY A 17 32.72 -2.81 24.81
CA GLY A 17 31.94 -1.60 24.59
C GLY A 17 30.60 -1.83 23.92
N ILE A 18 29.92 -0.72 23.66
CA ILE A 18 28.64 -0.66 22.97
C ILE A 18 28.74 0.37 21.85
N LEU A 19 28.37 -0.03 20.64
CA LEU A 19 28.15 0.86 19.51
C LEU A 19 26.65 1.12 19.36
N ASN A 20 26.26 2.40 19.44
CA ASN A 20 24.89 2.83 19.20
C ASN A 20 24.79 3.57 17.88
N ILE A 21 23.84 3.13 17.03
CA ILE A 21 23.46 3.83 15.81
C ILE A 21 22.06 4.41 16.05
N MET A 22 21.95 5.73 16.01
CA MET A 22 20.69 6.46 16.15
C MET A 22 20.36 7.15 14.85
N LEU A 23 19.30 6.69 14.19
CA LEU A 23 18.79 7.30 12.96
C LEU A 23 17.46 8.00 13.23
N GLU A 24 17.42 9.29 12.91
CA GLU A 24 16.20 10.08 12.90
C GLU A 24 15.37 9.65 11.69
N ILE A 25 14.13 9.21 11.90
CA ILE A 25 13.24 8.67 10.85
C ILE A 25 11.81 9.18 10.98
N THR A 26 11.61 10.27 11.73
CA THR A 26 10.27 10.78 12.05
C THR A 26 9.56 11.25 10.79
N ASN A 27 10.27 11.95 9.90
CA ASN A 27 9.71 12.38 8.63
C ASN A 27 9.35 11.20 7.72
N TYR A 28 10.22 10.18 7.64
CA TYR A 28 9.93 8.96 6.89
C TYR A 28 8.66 8.28 7.40
N LYS A 29 8.54 8.08 8.71
CA LYS A 29 7.37 7.46 9.32
C LYS A 29 6.08 8.27 9.10
N LYS A 30 6.13 9.60 9.23
CA LYS A 30 4.97 10.47 8.99
C LYS A 30 4.46 10.37 7.55
N THR A 31 5.38 10.36 6.58
CA THR A 31 5.01 10.21 5.16
C THR A 31 4.42 8.83 4.89
N GLU A 32 5.01 7.77 5.44
CA GLU A 32 4.48 6.40 5.32
C GLU A 32 3.09 6.26 5.94
N GLU A 33 2.88 6.80 7.14
CA GLU A 33 1.58 6.79 7.83
C GLU A 33 0.52 7.59 7.08
N ALA A 34 0.87 8.77 6.55
CA ALA A 34 -0.02 9.58 5.74
C ALA A 34 -0.41 8.85 4.44
N LEU A 35 0.53 8.17 3.78
CA LEU A 35 0.25 7.35 2.60
C LEU A 35 -0.71 6.20 2.95
N LYS A 36 -0.42 5.43 4.00
CA LYS A 36 -1.29 4.32 4.47
C LYS A 36 -2.69 4.81 4.83
N ALA A 37 -2.81 5.96 5.50
CA ALA A 37 -4.09 6.55 5.86
C ALA A 37 -4.89 6.96 4.61
N SER A 38 -4.21 7.56 3.63
CA SER A 38 -4.81 7.95 2.35
C SER A 38 -5.29 6.73 1.55
N GLU A 39 -4.45 5.70 1.41
CA GLU A 39 -4.81 4.43 0.76
C GLU A 39 -5.99 3.74 1.43
N LYS A 40 -6.01 3.69 2.77
CA LYS A 40 -7.15 3.13 3.52
C LYS A 40 -8.43 3.93 3.27
N LYS A 41 -8.34 5.27 3.26
CA LYS A 41 -9.48 6.14 2.98
C LYS A 41 -10.03 5.91 1.57
N TYR A 42 -9.18 5.88 0.56
CA TYR A 42 -9.62 5.66 -0.82
C TYR A 42 -10.22 4.27 -1.03
N ARG A 43 -9.60 3.24 -0.45
CA ARG A 43 -10.15 1.87 -0.47
C ARG A 43 -11.52 1.79 0.19
N LEU A 44 -11.68 2.40 1.37
CA LEU A 44 -12.98 2.45 2.04
C LEU A 44 -14.06 3.10 1.17
N ILE A 45 -13.72 4.21 0.51
CA ILE A 45 -14.65 4.89 -0.40
C ILE A 45 -15.00 3.98 -1.59
N ALA A 46 -14.00 3.44 -2.28
CA ALA A 46 -14.22 2.65 -3.47
C ALA A 46 -14.93 1.31 -3.21
N GLU A 47 -14.74 0.71 -2.03
CA GLU A 47 -15.42 -0.52 -1.64
C GLU A 47 -16.88 -0.32 -1.22
N ASN A 48 -17.27 0.90 -0.82
CA ASN A 48 -18.60 1.16 -0.22
C ASN A 48 -19.47 2.13 -1.03
N VAL A 49 -18.95 2.76 -2.08
CA VAL A 49 -19.74 3.62 -2.96
C VAL A 49 -20.71 2.80 -3.81
N ILE A 50 -21.87 3.36 -4.13
CA ILE A 50 -22.87 2.71 -5.00
C ILE A 50 -22.48 2.87 -6.47
N ASP A 51 -21.93 4.01 -6.87
CA ASP A 51 -21.45 4.25 -8.23
C ASP A 51 -20.27 3.34 -8.57
N VAL A 52 -20.09 3.06 -9.87
CA VAL A 52 -18.95 2.28 -10.34
C VAL A 52 -17.72 3.17 -10.49
N ILE A 53 -16.65 2.79 -9.82
CA ILE A 53 -15.32 3.36 -9.99
C ILE A 53 -14.49 2.34 -10.75
N PHE A 54 -13.83 2.76 -11.83
CA PHE A 54 -12.85 1.95 -12.53
C PHE A 54 -11.58 2.78 -12.78
N ILE A 55 -10.47 2.08 -12.94
CA ILE A 55 -9.21 2.67 -13.38
C ILE A 55 -8.81 1.94 -14.65
N GLN A 56 -8.34 2.68 -15.64
CA GLN A 56 -7.84 2.12 -16.89
C GLN A 56 -6.42 2.62 -17.18
N ASP A 57 -5.65 1.79 -17.89
CA ASP A 57 -4.38 2.22 -18.47
C ASP A 57 -4.59 3.07 -19.74
N MET A 58 -3.49 3.53 -20.35
CA MET A 58 -3.53 4.32 -21.59
C MET A 58 -4.02 3.52 -22.82
N ASN A 59 -4.08 2.19 -22.73
CA ASN A 59 -4.57 1.29 -23.77
C ASN A 59 -6.06 0.92 -23.56
N LEU A 60 -6.73 1.57 -22.60
CA LEU A 60 -8.12 1.33 -22.23
C LEU A 60 -8.39 -0.06 -21.62
N ASN A 61 -7.36 -0.69 -21.04
CA ASN A 61 -7.55 -1.90 -20.25
C ASN A 61 -7.96 -1.51 -18.84
N ILE A 62 -9.06 -2.09 -18.34
CA ILE A 62 -9.50 -1.89 -16.96
C ILE A 62 -8.52 -2.60 -16.02
N THR A 63 -7.86 -1.83 -15.15
CA THR A 63 -6.88 -2.30 -14.16
C THR A 63 -7.46 -2.44 -12.76
N TYR A 64 -8.61 -1.80 -12.53
CA TYR A 64 -9.36 -1.88 -11.28
C TYR A 64 -10.84 -1.60 -11.56
N VAL A 65 -11.71 -2.28 -10.84
CA VAL A 65 -13.13 -1.96 -10.75
C VAL A 65 -13.60 -2.09 -9.30
N SER A 66 -14.47 -1.19 -8.85
CA SER A 66 -15.09 -1.26 -7.52
C SER A 66 -16.08 -2.44 -7.42
N PRO A 67 -16.30 -2.98 -6.21
CA PRO A 67 -17.29 -4.06 -5.99
C PRO A 67 -18.73 -3.71 -6.38
N SER A 68 -19.06 -2.41 -6.45
CA SER A 68 -20.36 -1.94 -6.92
C SER A 68 -20.67 -2.32 -8.37
N ALA A 69 -19.64 -2.53 -9.21
CA ALA A 69 -19.85 -2.96 -10.60
C ALA A 69 -20.55 -4.32 -10.71
N THR A 70 -20.29 -5.24 -9.77
CA THR A 70 -20.97 -6.53 -9.74
C THR A 70 -22.47 -6.38 -9.46
N HIS A 71 -22.85 -5.40 -8.65
CA HIS A 71 -24.26 -5.14 -8.33
C HIS A 71 -25.00 -4.48 -9.50
N LEU A 72 -24.32 -3.59 -10.24
CA LEU A 72 -24.92 -2.83 -11.35
C LEU A 72 -24.93 -3.58 -12.68
N PHE A 73 -23.84 -4.30 -12.99
CA PHE A 73 -23.65 -4.95 -14.29
C PHE A 73 -23.71 -6.48 -14.24
N GLY A 74 -23.74 -7.09 -13.05
CA GLY A 74 -23.83 -8.55 -12.88
C GLY A 74 -22.55 -9.32 -13.19
N TYR A 75 -21.48 -8.65 -13.62
CA TYR A 75 -20.17 -9.26 -13.85
C TYR A 75 -19.35 -9.38 -12.56
N SER A 76 -18.62 -10.47 -12.41
CA SER A 76 -17.69 -10.62 -11.28
C SER A 76 -16.44 -9.75 -11.48
N ILE A 77 -15.84 -9.29 -10.38
CA ILE A 77 -14.58 -8.50 -10.40
C ILE A 77 -13.45 -9.26 -11.12
N GLU A 78 -13.52 -10.60 -11.15
CA GLU A 78 -12.56 -11.46 -11.84
C GLU A 78 -12.70 -11.43 -13.37
N GLU A 79 -13.86 -11.05 -13.90
CA GLU A 79 -14.11 -10.90 -15.34
C GLU A 79 -13.77 -9.50 -15.85
N ALA A 80 -13.78 -8.50 -14.97
CA ALA A 80 -13.54 -7.10 -15.31
C ALA A 80 -12.21 -6.81 -16.02
N PRO A 81 -11.07 -7.47 -15.71
CA PRO A 81 -9.81 -7.24 -16.43
C PRO A 81 -9.83 -7.68 -17.91
N LYS A 82 -10.87 -8.39 -18.35
CA LYS A 82 -11.06 -8.81 -19.74
C LYS A 82 -11.97 -7.87 -20.54
N LEU A 83 -12.63 -6.93 -19.87
CA LEU A 83 -13.56 -5.99 -20.49
C LEU A 83 -12.81 -4.73 -20.95
N LYS A 84 -13.10 -4.28 -22.17
CA LYS A 84 -12.69 -2.96 -22.64
C LYS A 84 -13.82 -1.98 -22.32
N MET A 85 -13.50 -0.70 -22.14
CA MET A 85 -14.51 0.34 -21.86
C MET A 85 -15.67 0.35 -22.89
N LYS A 86 -15.37 0.01 -24.14
CA LYS A 86 -16.32 -0.10 -25.24
C LYS A 86 -17.29 -1.29 -25.16
N ASP A 87 -17.10 -2.17 -24.18
CA ASP A 87 -17.98 -3.31 -23.92
C ASP A 87 -19.06 -2.98 -22.86
N PHE A 88 -19.01 -1.77 -22.27
CA PHE A 88 -20.07 -1.15 -21.47
C PHE A 88 -20.87 -0.16 -22.31
#